data_AF-A0A250F3J5-F1
#
_entry.id   AF-A0A250F3J5-F1
#
_cell.length_a   1.000
_cell.length_b   1.000
_cell.length_c   1.000
_cell.angle_alpha   90.00
_cell.angle_beta   90.00
_cell.angle_gamma   90.00
#
_symmetry.space_group_name_H-M   'P 1'
#
loop_
_entity.id
_entity.type
_entity.pdbx_description
1 polymer ?
#
loop_
_entity_poly.entity_id
_entity_poly.type
_entity_poly.pdbx_seq_one_letter_code
_entity_poly.pdbx_strand_id
1 'polypeptide(L)'
;MKKKLLFIAPDYYGFNEVVLQGLKEYSDYEVEHLVSNFKYKYKNRREKIHNFFLKTFSGRNLKKEKKEAYIREILNRYQGYDVLLINAPYTLSDEQLDTVLKNTKFSIAIFWDSIEKIPMQKKYLDKFDVIYSFEPDDCKKYHLKSITNFFFAESDSHNSLYDVCYLATFDDRIKETELIFKYFEENGISAKGQIFVHTPKKISIKNVEVIEKIIPFSKSYQFYLKGNIILDIAHPHQKGLSFRPYEAMGLRKKLITTNKDIANYDFYNPNNIFIIDDVYNIHIPTDFITSNYQEANPAIREKYHIKNWIKSILYGN
;
A
#
# COMPACT_ATOMS: atom_id res chain seq x y z
N MET A 1 22.26 -10.77 -22.67
CA MET A 1 21.59 -11.28 -21.46
C MET A 1 20.49 -10.30 -21.07
N LYS A 2 19.33 -10.77 -20.59
CA LYS A 2 18.27 -9.88 -20.08
C LYS A 2 18.81 -9.17 -18.82
N LYS A 3 18.52 -7.87 -18.68
CA LYS A 3 18.91 -7.11 -17.48
C LYS A 3 18.21 -7.69 -16.26
N LYS A 4 18.84 -7.66 -15.08
CA LYS A 4 18.30 -8.26 -13.85
C LYS A 4 17.90 -7.22 -12.83
N LEU A 5 16.73 -7.39 -12.24
CA LEU A 5 16.21 -6.54 -11.18
C LEU A 5 15.96 -7.38 -9.92
N LEU A 6 16.52 -6.96 -8.78
CA LEU A 6 16.16 -7.50 -7.48
C LEU A 6 15.11 -6.60 -6.84
N PHE A 7 13.92 -7.14 -6.60
CA PHE A 7 12.86 -6.48 -5.87
C PHE A 7 12.84 -6.99 -4.42
N ILE A 8 13.01 -6.09 -3.46
CA ILE A 8 12.96 -6.39 -2.04
C ILE A 8 11.79 -5.64 -1.41
N ALA A 9 10.84 -6.36 -0.82
CA ALA A 9 9.75 -5.72 -0.09
C ALA A 9 9.23 -6.63 1.03
N PRO A 10 8.71 -6.05 2.13
CA PRO A 10 7.91 -6.81 3.06
C PRO A 10 6.60 -7.26 2.42
N ASP A 11 6.11 -8.44 2.78
CA ASP A 11 4.74 -8.82 2.52
C ASP A 11 3.85 -8.17 3.58
N TYR A 12 3.26 -7.04 3.18
CA TYR A 12 2.14 -6.42 3.86
C TYR A 12 0.92 -6.58 2.96
N TYR A 13 -0.01 -7.45 3.35
CA TYR A 13 -1.33 -7.56 2.73
C TYR A 13 -1.32 -7.82 1.20
N GLY A 14 -0.23 -8.36 0.62
CA GLY A 14 -0.11 -8.61 -0.82
C GLY A 14 0.23 -7.38 -1.69
N PHE A 15 0.67 -6.26 -1.11
CA PHE A 15 1.14 -5.09 -1.89
C PHE A 15 2.33 -5.43 -2.79
N ASN A 16 3.30 -6.17 -2.24
CA ASN A 16 4.48 -6.61 -2.97
C ASN A 16 4.14 -7.55 -4.13
N GLU A 17 3.09 -8.36 -4.03
CA GLU A 17 2.66 -9.25 -5.12
C GLU A 17 2.18 -8.46 -6.34
N VAL A 18 1.39 -7.41 -6.12
CA VAL A 18 0.90 -6.52 -7.18
C VAL A 18 2.06 -5.80 -7.87
N VAL A 19 3.01 -5.25 -7.10
CA VAL A 19 4.20 -4.61 -7.65
C VAL A 19 5.09 -5.61 -8.38
N LEU A 20 5.30 -6.82 -7.84
CA LEU A 20 6.07 -7.88 -8.49
C LEU A 20 5.47 -8.24 -9.85
N GLN A 21 4.14 -8.39 -9.92
CA GLN A 21 3.47 -8.68 -11.18
C GLN A 21 3.64 -7.51 -12.18
N GLY A 22 3.46 -6.27 -11.72
CA GLY A 22 3.70 -5.09 -12.53
C GLY A 22 5.14 -4.99 -13.06
N LEU A 23 6.15 -5.30 -12.24
CA LEU A 23 7.55 -5.35 -12.66
C LEU A 23 7.78 -6.43 -13.72
N LYS A 24 7.21 -7.62 -13.56
CA LYS A 24 7.37 -8.72 -14.52
C LYS A 24 6.70 -8.42 -15.87
N GLU A 25 5.58 -7.70 -15.84
CA GLU A 25 4.76 -7.42 -17.03
C GLU A 25 5.19 -6.16 -17.78
N TYR A 26 5.59 -5.10 -17.06
CA TYR A 26 5.81 -3.77 -17.63
C TYR A 26 7.27 -3.30 -17.63
N SER A 27 8.21 -4.15 -17.22
CA SER A 27 9.64 -3.87 -17.29
C SER A 27 10.38 -4.85 -18.21
N ASP A 28 11.54 -4.45 -18.70
CA ASP A 28 12.40 -5.29 -19.54
C ASP A 28 13.36 -6.17 -18.71
N TYR A 29 13.15 -6.26 -17.40
CA TYR A 29 14.02 -6.99 -16.48
C TYR A 29 13.60 -8.45 -16.28
N GLU A 30 14.57 -9.30 -15.98
CA GLU A 30 14.36 -10.56 -15.25
C GLU A 30 14.28 -10.20 -13.76
N VAL A 31 13.12 -10.41 -13.15
CA VAL A 31 12.82 -9.94 -11.79
C VAL A 31 12.96 -11.08 -10.78
N GLU A 32 13.91 -10.94 -9.85
CA GLU A 32 14.04 -11.75 -8.64
C GLU A 32 13.38 -11.04 -7.46
N HIS A 33 12.76 -11.76 -6.53
CA HIS A 33 11.98 -11.16 -5.44
C HIS A 33 12.32 -11.73 -4.07
N LEU A 34 12.61 -10.84 -3.12
CA LEU A 34 12.89 -11.16 -1.73
C LEU A 34 11.82 -10.57 -0.81
N VAL A 35 11.12 -11.44 -0.07
CA VAL A 35 10.18 -11.03 0.98
C VAL A 35 10.95 -10.74 2.27
N SER A 36 11.23 -9.47 2.56
CA SER A 36 12.17 -9.09 3.63
C SER A 36 11.69 -9.41 5.05
N ASN A 37 10.37 -9.48 5.24
CA ASN A 37 9.74 -9.85 6.51
C ASN A 37 9.33 -11.33 6.59
N PHE A 38 9.89 -12.19 5.72
CA PHE A 38 9.57 -13.62 5.67
C PHE A 38 9.52 -14.26 7.07
N LYS A 39 8.38 -14.90 7.37
CA LYS A 39 8.13 -15.59 8.64
C LYS A 39 8.16 -17.10 8.43
N TYR A 40 9.23 -17.74 8.86
CA TYR A 40 9.31 -19.20 8.86
C TYR A 40 8.23 -19.83 9.75
N LYS A 41 7.42 -20.70 9.16
CA LYS A 41 6.47 -21.57 9.86
C LYS A 41 7.14 -22.91 10.11
N TYR A 42 7.06 -23.41 11.34
CA TYR A 42 7.64 -24.70 11.69
C TYR A 42 6.97 -25.81 10.87
N LYS A 43 7.75 -26.77 10.40
CA LYS A 43 7.26 -27.94 9.65
C LYS A 43 6.32 -28.80 10.49
N ASN A 44 6.60 -28.91 11.79
CA ASN A 44 5.83 -29.73 12.72
C ASN A 44 6.07 -29.31 14.18
N ARG A 45 5.33 -29.93 15.12
CA ARG A 45 5.46 -29.67 16.56
C ARG A 45 6.84 -30.03 17.13
N ARG A 46 7.54 -31.03 16.58
CA ARG A 46 8.88 -31.43 17.03
C ARG A 46 9.91 -30.32 16.78
N GLU A 47 9.86 -29.68 15.61
CA GLU A 47 10.73 -28.54 15.29
C GLU A 47 10.46 -27.33 16.21
N LYS A 48 9.21 -27.11 16.59
CA LYS A 48 8.85 -26.07 17.58
C LYS A 48 9.48 -26.34 18.95
N ILE A 49 9.42 -27.59 19.41
CA ILE A 49 10.04 -28.02 20.68
C ILE A 49 11.57 -27.92 20.58
N HIS A 50 12.17 -28.40 19.49
CA HIS A 50 13.60 -28.29 19.26
C HIS A 50 14.07 -26.82 19.30
N ASN A 51 13.33 -25.90 18.66
CA ASN A 51 13.65 -24.48 18.74
C ASN A 51 13.50 -23.89 20.15
N PHE A 52 12.60 -24.41 20.98
CA PHE A 52 12.52 -24.02 22.39
C PHE A 52 13.82 -24.39 23.12
N PHE A 53 14.29 -25.63 22.98
CA PHE A 53 15.57 -26.06 23.56
C PHE A 53 16.76 -25.25 23.01
N LEU A 54 16.82 -25.01 21.69
CA LEU A 54 17.88 -24.18 21.09
C LEU A 54 17.94 -22.78 21.73
N LYS A 55 16.78 -22.14 21.92
CA LYS A 55 16.72 -20.82 22.56
C LYS A 55 17.19 -20.87 24.01
N THR A 56 16.69 -21.83 24.78
CA THR A 56 16.94 -21.91 26.23
C THR A 56 18.39 -22.29 26.55
N PHE A 57 18.99 -23.21 25.79
CA PHE A 57 20.29 -23.80 26.13
C PHE A 57 21.46 -23.30 25.28
N SER A 58 21.20 -22.78 24.08
CA SER A 58 22.26 -22.33 23.17
C SER A 58 22.14 -20.86 22.72
N GLY A 59 21.09 -20.15 23.15
CA GLY A 59 20.79 -18.78 22.70
C GLY A 59 20.41 -18.67 21.21
N ARG A 60 20.37 -19.79 20.49
CA ARG A 60 20.06 -19.85 19.05
C ARG A 60 18.56 -19.78 18.79
N ASN A 61 18.17 -19.22 17.65
CA ASN A 61 16.78 -19.09 17.26
C ASN A 61 16.59 -19.56 15.82
N LEU A 62 16.05 -20.77 15.65
CA LEU A 62 15.84 -21.42 14.36
C LEU A 62 15.01 -20.56 13.40
N LYS A 63 14.00 -19.81 13.90
CA LYS A 63 13.22 -18.91 13.03
C LYS A 63 14.10 -17.79 12.45
N LYS A 64 15.01 -17.24 13.27
CA LYS A 64 15.97 -16.22 12.82
C LYS A 64 16.94 -16.85 11.82
N GLU A 65 17.53 -18.00 12.15
CA GLU A 65 18.46 -18.71 11.26
C GLU A 65 17.85 -19.08 9.91
N LYS A 66 16.58 -19.53 9.89
CA LYS A 66 15.87 -19.85 8.64
C LYS A 66 15.53 -18.61 7.82
N LYS A 67 15.13 -17.51 8.47
CA LYS A 67 14.95 -16.22 7.78
C LYS A 67 16.27 -15.76 7.15
N GLU A 68 17.35 -15.80 7.92
CA GLU A 68 18.69 -15.43 7.48
C GLU A 68 19.18 -16.30 6.31
N ALA A 69 18.93 -17.61 6.36
CA ALA A 69 19.27 -18.53 5.28
C ALA A 69 18.47 -18.23 4.00
N TYR A 70 17.16 -17.99 4.12
CA TYR A 70 16.30 -17.60 3.00
C TYR A 70 16.79 -16.30 2.32
N ILE A 71 17.12 -15.29 3.13
CA ILE A 71 17.64 -14.01 2.60
C ILE A 71 18.97 -14.25 1.87
N ARG A 72 19.91 -14.95 2.51
CA ARG A 72 21.21 -15.27 1.89
C ARG A 72 21.08 -16.06 0.59
N GLU A 73 20.17 -17.03 0.52
CA GLU A 73 19.95 -17.83 -0.68
C GLU A 73 19.60 -16.95 -1.88
N ILE A 74 18.68 -16.00 -1.71
CA ILE A 74 18.25 -15.10 -2.78
C ILE A 74 19.33 -14.07 -3.10
N LEU A 75 19.96 -13.47 -2.08
CA LEU A 75 21.01 -12.47 -2.30
C LEU A 75 22.23 -13.07 -3.04
N ASN A 76 22.53 -14.35 -2.82
CA ASN A 76 23.65 -15.04 -3.46
C ASN A 76 23.29 -15.79 -4.74
N ARG A 77 22.01 -15.77 -5.16
CA ARG A 77 21.54 -16.52 -6.34
C ARG A 77 22.20 -16.05 -7.64
N TYR A 78 22.55 -14.77 -7.72
CA TYR A 78 23.13 -14.15 -8.89
C TYR A 78 24.39 -13.36 -8.55
N GLN A 79 25.34 -13.35 -9.49
CA GLN A 79 26.61 -12.61 -9.42
C GLN A 79 26.44 -11.09 -9.67
N GLY A 80 25.26 -10.55 -9.38
CA GLY A 80 24.95 -9.13 -9.52
C GLY A 80 23.58 -8.85 -10.14
N TYR A 81 23.08 -7.64 -9.85
CA TYR A 81 21.85 -7.09 -10.39
C TYR A 81 22.12 -5.77 -11.10
N ASP A 82 21.37 -5.49 -12.17
CA ASP A 82 21.44 -4.19 -12.84
C ASP A 82 20.69 -3.12 -12.05
N VAL A 83 19.58 -3.50 -11.40
CA VAL A 83 18.78 -2.62 -10.55
C VAL A 83 18.39 -3.33 -9.25
N LEU A 84 18.53 -2.62 -8.13
CA LEU A 84 17.88 -2.94 -6.87
C LEU A 84 16.67 -2.01 -6.70
N LEU A 85 15.49 -2.58 -6.47
CA LEU A 85 14.33 -1.85 -6.01
C LEU A 85 13.96 -2.36 -4.62
N ILE A 86 14.00 -1.50 -3.60
CA ILE A 86 13.69 -1.88 -2.22
C ILE A 86 12.62 -0.98 -1.60
N ASN A 87 11.60 -1.60 -1.03
CA ASN A 87 10.70 -0.97 -0.08
C ASN A 87 11.10 -1.34 1.35
N ALA A 88 11.01 -0.37 2.27
CA ALA A 88 11.30 -0.55 3.68
C ALA A 88 12.71 -1.16 3.94
N PRO A 89 13.81 -0.47 3.58
CA PRO A 89 15.17 -1.00 3.69
C PRO A 89 15.56 -1.40 5.13
N TYR A 90 14.92 -0.79 6.11
CA TYR A 90 15.06 -1.11 7.54
C TYR A 90 14.60 -2.52 7.95
N THR A 91 14.03 -3.29 7.03
CA THR A 91 13.66 -4.70 7.25
C THR A 91 14.83 -5.67 7.09
N LEU A 92 15.95 -5.20 6.51
CA LEU A 92 17.22 -5.92 6.40
C LEU A 92 18.18 -5.50 7.52
N SER A 93 19.15 -6.37 7.83
CA SER A 93 20.31 -5.95 8.63
C SER A 93 21.25 -5.05 7.81
N ASP A 94 22.09 -4.26 8.49
CA ASP A 94 23.09 -3.43 7.81
C ASP A 94 24.02 -4.27 6.92
N GLU A 95 24.46 -5.44 7.39
CA GLU A 95 25.30 -6.37 6.61
C GLU A 95 24.59 -6.87 5.33
N GLN A 96 23.31 -7.25 5.44
CA GLN A 96 22.52 -7.68 4.29
C GLN A 96 22.33 -6.54 3.29
N LEU A 97 22.03 -5.34 3.78
CA LEU A 97 21.84 -4.16 2.94
C LEU A 97 23.14 -3.76 2.22
N ASP A 98 24.25 -3.72 2.95
CA ASP A 98 25.55 -3.36 2.37
C ASP A 98 26.02 -4.43 1.36
N THR A 99 25.71 -5.70 1.59
CA THR A 99 25.98 -6.79 0.65
C THR A 99 25.21 -6.61 -0.66
N VAL A 100 23.90 -6.33 -0.58
CA VAL A 100 23.09 -6.15 -1.79
C VAL A 100 23.45 -4.87 -2.54
N LEU A 101 23.75 -3.78 -1.83
CA LEU A 101 24.20 -2.52 -2.44
C LEU A 101 25.52 -2.67 -3.19
N LYS A 102 26.49 -3.43 -2.64
CA LYS A 102 27.75 -3.73 -3.34
C LYS A 102 27.57 -4.61 -4.58
N ASN A 103 26.47 -5.36 -4.66
CA ASN A 103 26.17 -6.31 -5.73
C ASN A 103 25.11 -5.78 -6.73
N THR A 104 24.83 -4.47 -6.72
CA THR A 104 23.92 -3.82 -7.66
C THR A 104 24.60 -2.63 -8.33
N LYS A 105 24.23 -2.35 -9.58
CA LYS A 105 24.76 -1.20 -10.33
C LYS A 105 24.00 0.10 -10.07
N PHE A 106 22.71 -0.01 -9.78
CA PHE A 106 21.81 1.12 -9.52
C PHE A 106 20.78 0.72 -8.48
N SER A 107 20.46 1.62 -7.56
CA SER A 107 19.68 1.31 -6.37
C SER A 107 18.59 2.34 -6.12
N ILE A 108 17.37 1.84 -5.93
CA ILE A 108 16.16 2.62 -5.75
C ILE A 108 15.51 2.19 -4.43
N ALA A 109 15.31 3.14 -3.54
CA ALA A 109 14.46 2.95 -2.37
C ALA A 109 13.11 3.65 -2.57
N ILE A 110 12.03 2.99 -2.13
CA ILE A 110 10.71 3.61 -2.01
C ILE A 110 10.32 3.62 -0.53
N PHE A 111 10.00 4.79 0.00
CA PHE A 111 9.39 4.96 1.31
C PHE A 111 7.86 5.09 1.14
N TRP A 112 7.13 4.01 1.42
CA TRP A 112 5.67 3.96 1.43
C TRP A 112 5.04 4.39 2.76
N ASP A 113 5.86 4.78 3.73
CA ASP A 113 5.42 5.40 4.97
C ASP A 113 6.22 6.69 5.18
N SER A 114 5.61 7.68 5.83
CA SER A 114 6.30 8.93 6.16
C SER A 114 7.50 8.68 7.07
N ILE A 115 8.54 9.50 6.94
CA ILE A 115 9.69 9.51 7.86
C ILE A 115 9.24 9.92 9.27
N GLU A 116 8.18 10.70 9.41
CA GLU A 116 7.57 10.98 10.71
C GLU A 116 7.03 9.70 11.38
N LYS A 117 6.31 8.87 10.61
CA LYS A 117 5.77 7.59 11.09
C LYS A 117 6.85 6.54 11.33
N ILE A 118 7.89 6.52 10.48
CA ILE A 118 9.02 5.61 10.61
C ILE A 118 10.35 6.40 10.64
N PRO A 119 10.73 7.01 11.79
CA PRO A 119 11.92 7.85 11.89
C PRO A 119 13.23 7.15 11.53
N MET A 120 13.28 5.82 11.67
CA MET A 120 14.44 5.00 11.31
C MET A 120 14.80 5.09 9.82
N GLN A 121 13.85 5.47 8.94
CA GLN A 121 14.12 5.69 7.52
C GLN A 121 15.21 6.75 7.28
N LYS A 122 15.41 7.68 8.22
CA LYS A 122 16.49 8.70 8.15
C LYS A 122 17.89 8.10 8.01
N LYS A 123 18.13 6.90 8.54
CA LYS A 123 19.43 6.20 8.44
C LYS A 123 19.82 5.87 6.99
N TYR A 124 18.85 5.88 6.07
CA TYR A 124 19.01 5.39 4.71
C TYR A 124 19.01 6.49 3.65
N LEU A 125 18.91 7.76 4.04
CA LEU A 125 18.78 8.91 3.13
C LEU A 125 19.95 9.03 2.14
N ASP A 126 21.14 8.57 2.53
CA ASP A 126 22.36 8.66 1.71
C ASP A 126 22.85 7.28 1.21
N LYS A 127 22.01 6.23 1.30
CA LYS A 127 22.41 4.86 0.95
C LYS A 127 22.03 4.41 -0.46
N PHE A 128 21.21 5.16 -1.18
CA PHE A 128 20.63 4.76 -2.46
C PHE A 128 20.83 5.84 -3.52
N ASP A 129 20.91 5.44 -4.80
CA ASP A 129 21.06 6.37 -5.92
C ASP A 129 19.80 7.23 -6.10
N VAL A 130 18.62 6.64 -5.86
CA VAL A 130 17.33 7.33 -5.87
C VAL A 130 16.49 6.89 -4.68
N ILE A 131 15.88 7.85 -4.01
CA ILE A 131 14.89 7.60 -2.96
C ILE A 131 13.60 8.30 -3.36
N TYR A 132 12.53 7.52 -3.46
CA TYR A 132 11.18 8.01 -3.68
C TYR A 132 10.40 8.06 -2.36
N SER A 133 9.58 9.09 -2.20
CA SER A 133 8.57 9.18 -1.15
C SER A 133 7.24 9.64 -1.72
N PHE A 134 6.15 9.09 -1.17
CA PHE A 134 4.79 9.55 -1.48
C PHE A 134 4.31 10.68 -0.57
N GLU A 135 5.11 11.05 0.44
CA GLU A 135 4.83 12.16 1.34
C GLU A 135 5.48 13.45 0.84
N PRO A 136 4.68 14.47 0.47
CA PRO A 136 5.21 15.74 -0.04
C PRO A 136 6.16 16.44 0.93
N ASP A 137 5.87 16.36 2.24
CA ASP A 137 6.70 16.99 3.27
C ASP A 137 8.07 16.32 3.37
N ASP A 138 8.16 15.00 3.21
CA ASP A 138 9.44 14.28 3.19
C ASP A 138 10.24 14.63 1.93
N CYS A 139 9.58 14.73 0.78
CA CYS A 139 10.21 15.14 -0.47
C CYS A 139 10.83 16.54 -0.35
N LYS A 140 10.08 17.49 0.22
CA LYS A 140 10.55 18.86 0.43
C LYS A 140 11.69 18.93 1.45
N LYS A 141 11.56 18.21 2.57
CA LYS A 141 12.48 18.31 3.71
C LYS A 141 13.81 17.60 3.47
N TYR A 142 13.79 16.45 2.80
CA TYR A 142 14.98 15.62 2.58
C TYR A 142 15.38 15.53 1.11
N HIS A 143 14.80 16.38 0.24
CA HIS A 143 15.08 16.42 -1.20
C HIS A 143 14.87 15.08 -1.91
N LEU A 144 13.88 14.30 -1.45
CA LEU A 144 13.52 13.02 -2.06
C LEU A 144 12.72 13.24 -3.35
N LYS A 145 12.78 12.27 -4.27
CA LYS A 145 11.91 12.30 -5.45
C LYS A 145 10.47 11.98 -5.02
N SER A 146 9.52 12.78 -5.49
CA SER A 146 8.11 12.48 -5.28
C SER A 146 7.67 11.30 -6.14
N ILE A 147 6.85 10.43 -5.57
CA ILE A 147 6.11 9.39 -6.30
C ILE A 147 4.67 9.33 -5.77
N THR A 148 3.73 8.85 -6.57
CA THR A 148 2.36 8.57 -6.10
C THR A 148 2.17 7.10 -5.78
N ASN A 149 0.99 6.74 -5.28
CA ASN A 149 0.50 5.37 -5.43
C ASN A 149 -0.09 5.18 -6.85
N PHE A 150 -0.72 4.04 -7.08
CA PHE A 150 -1.20 3.62 -8.40
C PHE A 150 -2.49 2.81 -8.29
N PHE A 151 -3.15 2.58 -9.42
CA PHE A 151 -4.17 1.55 -9.56
C PHE A 151 -3.72 0.46 -10.54
N PHE A 152 -4.28 -0.74 -10.40
CA PHE A 152 -3.97 -1.90 -11.23
C PHE A 152 -5.23 -2.63 -11.73
N ALA A 153 -6.41 -2.24 -11.25
CA ALA A 153 -7.69 -2.81 -11.62
C ALA A 153 -8.55 -1.75 -12.28
N GLU A 154 -9.25 -2.16 -13.34
CA GLU A 154 -10.15 -1.30 -14.10
C GLU A 154 -11.52 -1.96 -14.20
N SER A 155 -12.58 -1.15 -14.27
CA SER A 155 -13.94 -1.66 -14.47
C SER A 155 -14.83 -0.58 -15.08
N ASP A 156 -15.81 -1.06 -15.85
CA ASP A 156 -16.96 -0.30 -16.33
C ASP A 156 -18.26 -0.79 -15.68
N SER A 157 -18.17 -1.52 -14.56
CA SER A 157 -19.34 -2.11 -13.91
C SER A 157 -20.21 -1.04 -13.24
N HIS A 158 -21.47 -1.00 -13.67
CA HIS A 158 -22.53 -0.18 -13.08
C HIS A 158 -23.44 -0.96 -12.10
N ASN A 159 -23.16 -2.25 -11.86
CA ASN A 159 -23.98 -3.10 -11.00
C ASN A 159 -23.52 -2.98 -9.54
N SER A 160 -23.88 -1.88 -8.89
CA SER A 160 -23.53 -1.61 -7.49
C SER A 160 -24.70 -1.94 -6.55
N LEU A 161 -24.35 -2.51 -5.39
CA LEU A 161 -25.27 -2.92 -4.33
C LEU A 161 -25.40 -1.86 -3.22
N TYR A 162 -24.40 -1.00 -3.11
CA TYR A 162 -24.28 0.04 -2.09
C TYR A 162 -23.91 1.37 -2.75
N ASP A 163 -24.25 2.47 -2.10
CA ASP A 163 -23.76 3.78 -2.51
C ASP A 163 -22.28 3.90 -2.16
N VAL A 164 -21.90 3.54 -0.93
CA VAL A 164 -20.55 3.72 -0.39
C VAL A 164 -19.93 2.40 0.08
N CYS A 165 -18.70 2.12 -0.34
CA CYS A 165 -17.90 0.99 0.15
C CYS A 165 -16.63 1.46 0.86
N TYR A 166 -16.30 0.81 1.98
CA TYR A 166 -15.13 1.12 2.80
C TYR A 166 -14.36 -0.14 3.22
N LEU A 167 -13.06 -0.20 2.92
CA LEU A 167 -12.15 -1.18 3.53
C LEU A 167 -11.10 -0.46 4.37
N ALA A 168 -10.84 -0.95 5.58
CA ALA A 168 -9.77 -0.43 6.43
C ALA A 168 -9.13 -1.50 7.31
N THR A 169 -7.98 -1.14 7.86
CA THR A 169 -7.40 -1.82 9.03
C THR A 169 -7.72 -1.00 10.26
N PHE A 170 -8.05 -1.66 11.36
CA PHE A 170 -8.39 -1.00 12.60
C PHE A 170 -7.22 -0.16 13.13
N ASP A 171 -7.51 1.12 13.36
CA ASP A 171 -6.66 2.08 14.08
C ASP A 171 -7.53 3.21 14.65
N ASP A 172 -6.91 4.35 14.99
CA ASP A 172 -7.57 5.48 15.64
C ASP A 172 -8.64 6.17 14.78
N ARG A 173 -8.65 5.93 13.46
CA ARG A 173 -9.69 6.43 12.52
C ARG A 173 -11.05 5.77 12.73
N ILE A 174 -11.15 4.81 13.65
CA ILE A 174 -12.43 4.17 13.97
C ILE A 174 -13.47 5.19 14.47
N LYS A 175 -13.05 6.25 15.17
CA LYS A 175 -13.94 7.31 15.65
C LYS A 175 -14.56 8.09 14.48
N GLU A 176 -13.74 8.48 13.51
CA GLU A 176 -14.20 9.15 12.30
C GLU A 176 -15.09 8.23 11.47
N THR A 177 -14.73 6.94 11.39
CA THR A 177 -15.55 5.92 10.72
C THR A 177 -16.95 5.85 11.33
N GLU A 178 -17.06 5.84 12.66
CA GLU A 178 -18.36 5.79 13.35
C GLU A 178 -19.23 7.01 13.03
N LEU A 179 -18.65 8.22 13.06
CA LEU A 179 -19.36 9.46 12.73
C LEU A 179 -19.85 9.47 11.27
N ILE A 180 -18.99 9.07 10.32
CA ILE A 180 -19.33 9.05 8.90
C ILE A 180 -20.41 8.00 8.60
N PHE A 181 -20.29 6.79 9.17
CA PHE A 181 -21.30 5.74 8.97
C PHE A 181 -22.65 6.10 9.62
N LYS A 182 -22.63 6.79 10.77
CA LYS A 182 -23.84 7.35 11.38
C LYS A 182 -24.51 8.38 10.47
N TYR A 183 -23.72 9.29 9.88
CA TYR A 183 -24.24 10.24 8.90
C TYR A 183 -24.89 9.54 7.70
N PHE A 184 -24.25 8.51 7.14
CA PHE A 184 -24.82 7.74 6.04
C PHE A 184 -26.17 7.11 6.42
N GLU A 185 -26.27 6.54 7.62
CA GLU A 185 -27.53 5.98 8.13
C GLU A 185 -28.64 7.05 8.25
N GLU A 186 -28.34 8.19 8.87
CA GLU A 186 -29.32 9.27 9.11
C GLU A 186 -29.80 9.92 7.80
N ASN A 187 -29.03 9.81 6.72
CA ASN A 187 -29.34 10.40 5.41
C ASN A 187 -29.76 9.36 4.35
N GLY A 188 -30.00 8.11 4.76
CA GLY A 188 -30.46 7.06 3.84
C GLY A 188 -29.45 6.64 2.77
N ILE A 189 -28.15 6.88 3.01
CA ILE A 189 -27.06 6.48 2.12
C ILE A 189 -26.68 5.03 2.46
N SER A 190 -26.82 4.13 1.49
CA SER A 190 -26.50 2.72 1.67
C SER A 190 -24.99 2.51 1.68
N ALA A 191 -24.42 2.23 2.86
CA ALA A 191 -22.99 2.03 3.03
C ALA A 191 -22.65 0.61 3.48
N LYS A 192 -21.51 0.07 3.05
CA LYS A 192 -20.95 -1.21 3.54
C LYS A 192 -19.47 -1.05 3.83
N GLY A 193 -19.09 -1.30 5.09
CA GLY A 193 -17.70 -1.29 5.54
C GLY A 193 -17.19 -2.68 5.90
N GLN A 194 -15.89 -2.92 5.74
CA GLN A 194 -15.18 -4.01 6.40
C GLN A 194 -13.89 -3.51 7.04
N ILE A 195 -13.69 -3.83 8.32
CA ILE A 195 -12.51 -3.43 9.09
C ILE A 195 -11.74 -4.67 9.53
N PHE A 196 -10.51 -4.77 9.07
CA PHE A 196 -9.59 -5.81 9.49
C PHE A 196 -9.03 -5.53 10.88
N VAL A 197 -9.06 -6.54 11.75
CA VAL A 197 -8.46 -6.50 13.08
C VAL A 197 -7.42 -7.61 13.24
N HIS A 198 -6.25 -7.27 13.81
CA HIS A 198 -5.21 -8.26 14.11
C HIS A 198 -5.55 -9.16 15.30
N THR A 199 -6.33 -8.63 16.24
CA THR A 199 -6.85 -9.34 17.40
C THR A 199 -8.35 -9.11 17.47
N PRO A 200 -9.14 -10.09 17.93
CA PRO A 200 -10.58 -9.91 18.05
C PRO A 200 -10.91 -8.67 18.88
N LYS A 201 -11.63 -7.72 18.27
CA LYS A 201 -12.13 -6.52 18.92
C LYS A 201 -13.62 -6.42 18.71
N LYS A 202 -14.34 -5.99 19.75
CA LYS A 202 -15.74 -5.62 19.62
C LYS A 202 -15.80 -4.20 19.07
N ILE A 203 -16.21 -4.10 17.81
CA ILE A 203 -16.51 -2.83 17.14
C ILE A 203 -17.98 -2.94 16.76
N SER A 204 -18.78 -1.94 17.14
CA SER A 204 -20.20 -1.90 16.84
C SER A 204 -20.49 -0.62 16.07
N ILE A 205 -20.29 -0.68 14.75
CA ILE A 205 -20.69 0.38 13.82
C ILE A 205 -21.66 -0.28 12.84
N LYS A 206 -22.86 0.28 12.68
CA LYS A 206 -23.87 -0.29 11.78
C LYS A 206 -23.31 -0.35 10.35
N ASN A 207 -23.64 -1.43 9.65
CA ASN A 207 -23.16 -1.72 8.29
C ASN A 207 -21.63 -1.88 8.12
N VAL A 208 -20.87 -1.90 9.21
CA VAL A 208 -19.44 -2.23 9.21
C VAL A 208 -19.24 -3.61 9.79
N GLU A 209 -18.58 -4.48 9.04
CA GLU A 209 -18.24 -5.84 9.45
C GLU A 209 -16.78 -5.90 9.93
N VAL A 210 -16.55 -6.54 11.07
CA VAL A 210 -15.19 -6.82 11.54
C VAL A 210 -14.71 -8.12 10.92
N ILE A 211 -13.55 -8.07 10.25
CA ILE A 211 -12.93 -9.24 9.62
C ILE A 211 -11.60 -9.56 10.30
N GLU A 212 -11.33 -10.84 10.53
CA GLU A 212 -10.07 -11.31 11.12
C GLU A 212 -9.07 -11.80 10.07
N LYS A 213 -9.51 -11.85 8.80
CA LYS A 213 -8.67 -12.16 7.65
C LYS A 213 -8.64 -10.94 6.75
N ILE A 214 -7.46 -10.36 6.59
CA ILE A 214 -7.23 -9.26 5.65
C ILE A 214 -7.65 -9.69 4.24
N ILE A 215 -8.36 -8.81 3.53
CA ILE A 215 -8.54 -8.93 2.10
C ILE A 215 -7.22 -8.53 1.43
N PRO A 216 -6.57 -9.41 0.66
CA PRO A 216 -5.33 -9.06 -0.03
C PRO A 216 -5.55 -7.86 -0.96
N PHE A 217 -4.56 -6.99 -1.06
CA PHE A 217 -4.61 -5.80 -1.91
C PHE A 217 -4.98 -6.15 -3.35
N SER A 218 -4.41 -7.22 -3.90
CA SER A 218 -4.72 -7.78 -5.23
C SER A 218 -6.19 -8.18 -5.45
N LYS A 219 -7.01 -8.25 -4.40
CA LYS A 219 -8.44 -8.57 -4.44
C LYS A 219 -9.34 -7.48 -3.87
N SER A 220 -8.77 -6.46 -3.24
CA SER A 220 -9.54 -5.40 -2.57
C SER A 220 -10.49 -4.66 -3.52
N TYR A 221 -10.08 -4.42 -4.77
CA TYR A 221 -10.93 -3.83 -5.81
C TYR A 221 -12.27 -4.55 -5.99
N GLN A 222 -12.34 -5.87 -5.78
CA GLN A 222 -13.57 -6.65 -5.94
C GLN A 222 -14.64 -6.27 -4.92
N PHE A 223 -14.23 -5.79 -3.74
CA PHE A 223 -15.15 -5.24 -2.77
C PHE A 223 -15.72 -3.91 -3.23
N TYR A 224 -14.87 -3.02 -3.77
CA TYR A 224 -15.29 -1.70 -4.26
C TYR A 224 -16.19 -1.76 -5.50
N LEU A 225 -16.13 -2.83 -6.30
CA LEU A 225 -17.09 -3.04 -7.40
C LEU A 225 -18.55 -3.12 -6.92
N LYS A 226 -18.78 -3.44 -5.65
CA LYS A 226 -20.13 -3.48 -5.05
C LYS A 226 -20.68 -2.08 -4.71
N GLY A 227 -19.87 -1.03 -4.81
CA GLY A 227 -20.25 0.35 -4.48
C GLY A 227 -20.16 1.30 -5.67
N ASN A 228 -20.86 2.43 -5.59
CA ASN A 228 -20.72 3.56 -6.51
C ASN A 228 -19.58 4.51 -6.10
N ILE A 229 -19.33 4.59 -4.80
CA ILE A 229 -18.41 5.52 -4.15
C ILE A 229 -17.46 4.73 -3.24
N ILE A 230 -16.18 5.05 -3.29
CA ILE A 230 -15.19 4.56 -2.33
C ILE A 230 -15.05 5.59 -1.20
N LEU A 231 -15.06 5.15 0.05
CA LEU A 231 -14.69 5.98 1.20
C LEU A 231 -13.21 5.83 1.53
N ASP A 232 -12.51 6.95 1.71
CA ASP A 232 -11.12 7.01 2.16
C ASP A 232 -10.94 7.94 3.36
N ILE A 233 -10.69 7.37 4.53
CA ILE A 233 -10.40 8.14 5.73
C ILE A 233 -8.87 8.18 5.90
N ALA A 234 -8.27 9.35 5.71
CA ALA A 234 -6.83 9.54 5.81
C ALA A 234 -6.33 9.41 7.25
N HIS A 235 -5.06 9.04 7.40
CA HIS A 235 -4.41 9.10 8.70
C HIS A 235 -4.09 10.57 9.02
N PRO A 236 -4.30 11.08 10.26
CA PRO A 236 -4.14 12.50 10.59
C PRO A 236 -2.76 13.13 10.31
N HIS A 237 -1.73 12.31 10.11
CA HIS A 237 -0.34 12.71 9.88
C HIS A 237 0.16 12.30 8.49
N GLN A 238 -0.76 12.08 7.54
CA GLN A 238 -0.46 11.64 6.19
C GLN A 238 -1.02 12.64 5.20
N LYS A 239 -0.15 13.24 4.38
CA LYS A 239 -0.57 14.11 3.26
C LYS A 239 -0.56 13.35 1.93
N GLY A 240 0.36 12.40 1.79
CA GLY A 240 0.37 11.50 0.64
C GLY A 240 -0.95 10.75 0.50
N LEU A 241 -1.45 10.61 -0.74
CA LEU A 241 -2.70 9.89 -0.98
C LEU A 241 -2.51 8.38 -0.79
N SER A 242 -3.48 7.74 -0.14
CA SER A 242 -3.55 6.28 -0.02
C SER A 242 -3.78 5.63 -1.40
N PHE A 243 -3.95 4.31 -1.47
CA PHE A 243 -4.32 3.64 -2.72
C PHE A 243 -5.75 3.94 -3.17
N ARG A 244 -6.68 4.23 -2.25
CA ARG A 244 -8.12 4.33 -2.54
C ARG A 244 -8.48 5.42 -3.56
N PRO A 245 -7.88 6.63 -3.53
CA PRO A 245 -8.11 7.62 -4.59
C PRO A 245 -7.76 7.11 -5.99
N TYR A 246 -6.66 6.37 -6.13
CA TYR A 246 -6.24 5.80 -7.40
C TYR A 246 -7.14 4.62 -7.80
N GLU A 247 -7.52 3.74 -6.85
CA GLU A 247 -8.48 2.67 -7.09
C GLU A 247 -9.84 3.22 -7.56
N ALA A 248 -10.31 4.32 -6.98
CA ALA A 248 -11.53 5.00 -7.40
C ALA A 248 -11.44 5.44 -8.87
N MET A 249 -10.31 6.06 -9.27
CA MET A 249 -10.05 6.43 -10.66
C MET A 249 -10.01 5.21 -11.60
N GLY A 250 -9.28 4.16 -11.22
CA GLY A 250 -9.16 2.95 -12.03
C GLY A 250 -10.50 2.26 -12.28
N LEU A 251 -11.31 2.15 -11.23
CA LEU A 251 -12.62 1.49 -11.22
C LEU A 251 -13.78 2.41 -11.65
N ARG A 252 -13.50 3.66 -12.02
CA ARG A 252 -14.50 4.68 -12.39
C ARG A 252 -15.58 4.86 -11.32
N LYS A 253 -15.13 4.93 -10.08
CA LYS A 253 -15.95 5.18 -8.89
C LYS A 253 -15.69 6.59 -8.39
N LYS A 254 -16.72 7.18 -7.79
CA LYS A 254 -16.53 8.41 -7.03
C LYS A 254 -15.76 8.13 -5.73
N LEU A 255 -15.27 9.17 -5.10
CA LEU A 255 -14.52 9.12 -3.87
C LEU A 255 -15.11 10.11 -2.85
N ILE A 256 -15.35 9.66 -1.63
CA ILE A 256 -15.49 10.52 -0.47
C ILE A 256 -14.21 10.38 0.34
N THR A 257 -13.54 11.47 0.69
CA THR A 257 -12.27 11.41 1.44
C THR A 257 -12.14 12.48 2.51
N THR A 258 -11.41 12.18 3.59
CA THR A 258 -10.96 13.20 4.56
C THR A 258 -9.59 13.79 4.20
N ASN A 259 -8.91 13.28 3.16
CA ASN A 259 -7.63 13.82 2.71
C ASN A 259 -7.81 15.08 1.87
N LYS A 260 -7.56 16.25 2.46
CA LYS A 260 -7.71 17.55 1.78
C LYS A 260 -6.64 17.80 0.73
N ASP A 261 -5.46 17.20 0.86
CA ASP A 261 -4.36 17.36 -0.09
C ASP A 261 -4.72 16.84 -1.49
N ILE A 262 -5.75 15.99 -1.62
CA ILE A 262 -6.24 15.51 -2.91
C ILE A 262 -6.60 16.64 -3.88
N ALA A 263 -7.01 17.81 -3.37
CA ALA A 263 -7.33 18.99 -4.18
C ALA A 263 -6.11 19.52 -4.96
N ASN A 264 -4.89 19.16 -4.55
CA ASN A 264 -3.65 19.58 -5.21
C ASN A 264 -3.21 18.63 -6.35
N TYR A 265 -3.95 17.54 -6.60
CA TYR A 265 -3.61 16.55 -7.62
C TYR A 265 -4.31 16.87 -8.95
N ASP A 266 -3.63 16.59 -10.06
CA ASP A 266 -4.09 16.90 -11.42
C ASP A 266 -5.39 16.18 -11.83
N PHE A 267 -5.76 15.11 -11.12
CA PHE A 267 -6.99 14.35 -11.33
C PHE A 267 -8.15 14.81 -10.45
N TYR A 268 -7.98 15.85 -9.63
CA TYR A 268 -9.06 16.36 -8.79
C TYR A 268 -10.24 16.84 -9.64
N ASN A 269 -11.43 16.28 -9.38
CA ASN A 269 -12.69 16.70 -9.99
C ASN A 269 -13.77 16.68 -8.90
N PRO A 270 -14.39 17.84 -8.56
CA PRO A 270 -15.41 17.90 -7.51
C PRO A 270 -16.68 17.09 -7.82
N ASN A 271 -16.94 16.76 -9.09
CA ASN A 271 -18.05 15.87 -9.46
C ASN A 271 -17.78 14.41 -9.11
N ASN A 272 -16.50 14.03 -8.99
CA ASN A 272 -16.07 12.68 -8.65
C ASN A 272 -15.53 12.55 -7.23
N ILE A 273 -15.04 13.63 -6.64
CA ILE A 273 -14.33 13.63 -5.36
C ILE A 273 -14.99 14.63 -4.43
N PHE A 274 -15.56 14.13 -3.33
CA PHE A 274 -16.06 14.93 -2.23
C PHE A 274 -15.10 14.87 -1.05
N ILE A 275 -14.71 16.04 -0.54
CA ILE A 275 -13.82 16.17 0.60
C ILE A 275 -14.66 16.43 1.85
N ILE A 276 -14.57 15.55 2.85
CA ILE A 276 -15.11 15.79 4.18
C ILE A 276 -14.10 16.65 4.94
N ASP A 277 -14.41 17.94 5.06
CA ASP A 277 -13.56 18.89 5.77
C ASP A 277 -13.63 18.77 7.29
N ASP A 278 -14.80 18.37 7.81
CA ASP A 278 -15.10 18.20 9.22
C ASP A 278 -16.07 17.03 9.41
N VAL A 279 -15.62 15.98 10.10
CA VAL A 279 -16.41 14.77 10.39
C VAL A 279 -17.53 15.01 11.40
N TYR A 280 -17.52 16.14 12.11
CA TYR A 280 -18.58 16.53 13.03
C TYR A 280 -19.69 17.36 12.36
N ASN A 281 -19.45 17.83 11.13
CA ASN A 281 -20.39 18.65 10.36
C ASN A 281 -20.41 18.23 8.88
N ILE A 282 -20.83 16.99 8.63
CA ILE A 282 -20.85 16.41 7.28
C ILE A 282 -22.10 16.90 6.53
N HIS A 283 -21.92 17.43 5.33
CA HIS A 283 -23.01 17.77 4.41
C HIS A 283 -22.64 17.37 2.98
N ILE A 284 -23.01 16.15 2.57
CA ILE A 284 -22.80 15.67 1.20
C ILE A 284 -24.03 16.02 0.36
N PRO A 285 -23.90 16.79 -0.74
CA PRO A 285 -25.02 17.07 -1.63
C PRO A 285 -25.62 15.77 -2.18
N THR A 286 -26.95 15.67 -2.20
CA THR A 286 -27.66 14.50 -2.76
C THR A 286 -27.22 14.21 -4.19
N ASP A 287 -27.04 15.25 -5.00
CA ASP A 287 -26.59 15.12 -6.39
C ASP A 287 -25.18 14.54 -6.51
N PHE A 288 -24.31 14.69 -5.50
CA PHE A 288 -23.01 14.02 -5.51
C PHE A 288 -23.18 12.50 -5.38
N ILE A 289 -24.11 12.05 -4.53
CA ILE A 289 -24.39 10.62 -4.33
C ILE A 289 -25.04 9.99 -5.57
N THR A 290 -25.98 10.70 -6.20
CA THR A 290 -26.84 10.13 -7.26
C THR A 290 -26.32 10.33 -8.68
N SER A 291 -25.49 11.36 -8.93
CA SER A 291 -24.93 11.57 -10.27
C SER A 291 -23.86 10.54 -10.63
N ASN A 292 -23.70 10.27 -11.92
CA ASN A 292 -22.70 9.33 -12.42
C ASN A 292 -21.27 9.86 -12.27
N TYR A 293 -20.30 8.95 -12.26
CA TYR A 293 -18.89 9.27 -12.39
C TYR A 293 -18.62 9.98 -13.74
N GLN A 294 -17.80 11.02 -13.73
CA GLN A 294 -17.32 11.72 -14.91
C GLN A 294 -15.97 11.14 -15.34
N GLU A 295 -15.82 10.77 -16.61
CA GLU A 295 -14.58 10.17 -17.10
C GLU A 295 -13.37 11.11 -16.91
N ALA A 296 -12.30 10.59 -16.33
CA ALA A 296 -11.05 11.32 -16.19
C ALA A 296 -10.34 11.40 -17.55
N ASN A 297 -9.52 12.44 -17.76
CA ASN A 297 -8.70 12.53 -18.97
C ASN A 297 -7.87 11.24 -19.13
N PRO A 298 -7.91 10.56 -20.29
CA PRO A 298 -7.18 9.31 -20.50
C PRO A 298 -5.69 9.40 -20.17
N ALA A 299 -5.04 10.53 -20.48
CA ALA A 299 -3.62 10.73 -20.17
C ALA A 299 -3.34 10.79 -18.66
N ILE A 300 -4.25 11.39 -17.89
CA ILE A 300 -4.17 11.43 -16.42
C ILE A 300 -4.39 10.02 -15.85
N ARG A 301 -5.40 9.30 -16.35
CA ARG A 301 -5.67 7.92 -15.93
C ARG A 301 -4.48 6.99 -16.23
N GLU A 302 -3.92 7.08 -17.43
CA GLU A 302 -2.73 6.33 -17.81
C GLU A 302 -1.53 6.65 -16.91
N LYS A 303 -1.31 7.92 -16.54
CA LYS A 303 -0.22 8.33 -15.65
C LYS A 303 -0.23 7.54 -14.32
N TYR A 304 -1.40 7.29 -13.75
CA TYR A 304 -1.55 6.61 -12.45
C TYR A 304 -1.76 5.09 -12.54
N HIS A 305 -1.86 4.53 -13.74
CA HIS A 305 -1.90 3.08 -13.92
C HIS A 305 -0.54 2.46 -13.54
N ILE A 306 -0.56 1.29 -12.89
CA ILE A 306 0.64 0.57 -12.42
C ILE A 306 1.72 0.43 -13.50
N LYS A 307 1.33 0.24 -14.76
CA LYS A 307 2.24 0.21 -15.90
C LYS A 307 3.15 1.44 -15.98
N ASN A 308 2.57 2.64 -15.91
CA ASN A 308 3.34 3.88 -16.01
C ASN A 308 4.00 4.22 -14.68
N TRP A 309 3.39 3.87 -13.55
CA TRP A 309 4.05 3.95 -12.24
C TRP A 309 5.36 3.16 -12.20
N ILE A 310 5.37 1.91 -12.69
CA ILE A 310 6.57 1.06 -12.81
C ILE A 310 7.63 1.74 -13.72
N LYS A 311 7.20 2.33 -14.84
CA LYS A 311 8.13 3.05 -15.72
C LYS A 311 8.72 4.28 -15.05
N SER A 312 7.92 5.07 -14.34
CA SER A 312 8.38 6.26 -13.63
C SER A 312 9.40 5.92 -12.55
N ILE A 313 9.15 4.88 -11.73
CA ILE A 313 10.13 4.52 -10.68
C ILE A 313 11.44 3.99 -11.27
N LEU A 314 11.41 3.21 -12.36
CA LEU A 314 12.60 2.58 -12.94
C LEU A 314 13.40 3.50 -13.86
N TYR A 315 12.74 4.43 -14.56
CA TYR A 315 13.34 5.22 -15.63
C TYR A 315 13.29 6.74 -15.39
N GLY A 316 12.59 7.19 -14.35
CA GLY A 316 12.54 8.61 -13.96
C GLY A 316 11.72 9.51 -14.88
N ASN A 317 10.76 8.94 -15.61
CA ASN A 317 9.84 9.67 -16.50
C ASN A 317 8.67 10.30 -15.76
#